data_AF-A0A7Y3GJY6-F1
#
_entry.id   AF-A0A7Y3GJY6-F1
#
_cell.length_a   1.000
_cell.length_b   1.000
_cell.length_c   1.000
_cell.angle_alpha   90.00
_cell.angle_beta   90.00
_cell.angle_gamma   90.00
#
_symmetry.space_group_name_H-M   'P 1'
#
loop_
_entity.id
_entity.type
_entity.pdbx_description
1 polymer ?
#
loop_
_entity_poly.entity_id
_entity_poly.type
_entity_poly.pdbx_seq_one_letter_code
_entity_poly.pdbx_strand_id
1 'polypeptide(L)'
;MISRVIKIAGLCVAFLGVAGASAYLTLTFIIKSEDNVIVPNLVGKDVVSALELLSDLELNTKVTGSAYSQQFPKNHVTFQDPEAGSEIKKDRDVRIIISKGARNIFMPNLIGLSEQQARMIMEENDISRGHLSRTYNKAIDKDHIVVQIPAAGE
;
A
#
# COMPACT_ATOMS: atom_id res chain seq x y z
N MET A 1 20.81 55.53 46.70
CA MET A 1 20.77 55.21 45.26
C MET A 1 20.87 53.70 45.00
N ILE A 2 21.77 52.97 45.66
CA ILE A 2 21.99 51.51 45.49
C ILE A 2 20.74 50.65 45.74
N SER A 3 19.92 50.96 46.76
CA SER A 3 18.70 50.19 47.06
C SER A 3 17.61 50.28 45.99
N ARG A 4 17.60 51.34 45.16
CA ARG A 4 16.67 51.46 44.02
C ARG A 4 17.13 50.60 42.85
N VAL A 5 18.44 50.54 42.60
CA VAL A 5 19.03 49.71 41.54
C VAL A 5 18.80 48.23 41.80
N ILE A 6 18.96 47.77 43.04
CA ILE A 6 18.70 46.36 43.43
C ILE A 6 17.23 45.98 43.22
N LYS A 7 16.29 46.88 43.56
CA LYS A 7 14.85 46.66 43.34
C LYS A 7 14.50 46.59 41.85
N ILE A 8 15.08 47.48 41.04
CA ILE A 8 14.89 47.48 39.58
C ILE A 8 15.48 46.21 38.95
N ALA A 9 16.68 45.80 39.37
CA ALA A 9 17.30 44.57 38.89
C ALA A 9 16.47 43.32 39.24
N GLY A 10 15.95 43.24 40.47
CA GLY A 10 15.04 42.16 40.88
C GLY A 10 13.76 42.12 40.05
N LEU A 11 13.19 43.28 39.73
CA LEU A 11 11.98 43.39 38.91
C LEU A 11 12.25 42.97 37.44
N CYS A 12 13.40 43.33 36.88
CA CYS A 12 13.81 42.87 35.55
C CYS A 12 14.00 41.34 35.49
N VAL A 13 14.62 40.74 36.51
CA VAL A 13 14.78 39.28 36.60
C VAL A 13 13.42 38.59 36.72
N ALA A 14 12.52 39.11 37.54
CA ALA A 14 11.15 38.59 37.65
C ALA A 14 10.40 38.70 36.31
N PHE A 15 10.51 39.83 35.62
CA PHE A 15 9.90 40.03 34.30
C PHE A 15 10.45 39.05 33.25
N LEU A 16 11.77 38.86 33.19
CA LEU A 16 12.40 37.88 32.30
C LEU A 16 11.98 36.44 32.62
N GLY A 17 11.85 36.11 33.91
CA GLY A 17 11.34 34.80 34.34
C GLY A 17 9.91 34.55 33.88
N VAL A 18 9.02 35.53 34.05
CA VAL A 18 7.62 35.45 33.61
C VAL A 18 7.53 35.41 32.08
N ALA A 19 8.29 36.23 31.37
CA ALA A 19 8.32 36.22 29.91
C ALA A 19 8.86 34.89 29.36
N GLY A 20 9.92 34.35 29.97
CA GLY A 20 10.48 33.04 29.61
C GLY A 20 9.50 31.90 29.88
N ALA A 21 8.83 31.90 31.05
CA ALA A 21 7.81 30.91 31.38
C ALA A 21 6.60 31.00 30.45
N SER A 22 6.15 32.22 30.11
CA SER A 22 5.08 32.45 29.14
C SER A 22 5.45 31.95 27.76
N ALA A 23 6.64 32.27 27.26
CA ALA A 23 7.14 31.80 25.96
C ALA A 23 7.31 30.27 25.91
N TYR A 24 7.76 29.68 27.02
CA TYR A 24 7.86 28.22 27.16
C TYR A 24 6.48 27.55 27.15
N LEU A 25 5.51 28.12 27.86
CA LEU A 25 4.13 27.63 27.89
C LEU A 25 3.44 27.77 26.53
N THR A 26 3.57 28.91 25.84
CA THR A 26 3.00 29.08 24.50
C THR A 26 3.62 28.10 23.50
N LEU A 27 4.94 27.93 23.53
CA LEU A 27 5.64 26.95 22.68
C LEU A 27 5.18 25.52 22.97
N THR A 28 5.06 25.14 24.25
CA THR A 28 4.58 23.81 24.67
C THR A 28 3.11 23.58 24.27
N PHE A 29 2.26 24.60 24.40
CA PHE A 29 0.84 24.49 24.08
C PHE A 29 0.59 24.33 22.57
N ILE A 30 1.34 25.04 21.73
CA ILE A 30 1.28 24.92 20.26
C ILE A 30 1.70 23.51 19.81
N ILE A 31 2.72 22.92 20.43
CA ILE A 31 3.19 21.58 20.07
C ILE A 31 2.23 20.48 20.56
N LYS A 32 1.47 20.73 21.64
CA LYS A 32 0.61 19.73 22.28
C LYS A 32 -0.83 19.72 21.76
N SER A 33 -1.26 20.74 21.02
CA SER A 33 -2.60 20.83 20.41
C SER A 33 -2.65 20.12 19.05
N GLU A 34 -2.08 18.92 18.97
CA GLU A 34 -2.12 18.09 17.77
C GLU A 34 -3.50 17.47 17.63
N ASP A 35 -4.26 17.97 16.66
CA ASP A 35 -5.48 17.36 16.17
C ASP A 35 -5.14 15.97 15.62
N ASN A 36 -5.44 14.95 16.41
CA ASN A 36 -5.40 13.59 15.95
C ASN A 36 -6.69 13.25 15.18
N VAL A 37 -6.55 12.40 14.17
CA VAL A 37 -7.64 11.85 13.37
C VAL A 37 -7.52 10.34 13.30
N ILE A 38 -8.68 9.69 13.22
CA ILE A 38 -8.78 8.23 13.12
C ILE A 38 -8.66 7.86 11.64
N VAL A 39 -7.70 7.00 11.32
CA VAL A 39 -7.49 6.50 9.95
C VAL A 39 -8.69 5.64 9.54
N PRO A 40 -9.37 5.96 8.42
CA PRO A 40 -10.49 5.17 7.94
C PRO A 40 -10.02 3.85 7.34
N ASN A 41 -10.95 2.91 7.16
CA ASN A 41 -10.68 1.70 6.40
C ASN A 41 -10.75 1.99 4.89
N LEU A 42 -9.59 1.90 4.24
CA LEU A 42 -9.38 2.08 2.81
C LEU A 42 -9.31 0.74 2.07
N VAL A 43 -8.97 -0.36 2.75
CA VAL A 43 -8.82 -1.67 2.11
C VAL A 43 -10.12 -2.09 1.43
N GLY A 44 -10.02 -2.46 0.16
CA GLY A 44 -11.16 -2.82 -0.68
C GLY A 44 -11.96 -1.65 -1.24
N LYS A 45 -11.59 -0.39 -0.95
CA LYS A 45 -12.17 0.78 -1.62
C LYS A 45 -11.45 1.06 -2.93
N ASP A 46 -12.17 1.66 -3.86
CA ASP A 46 -11.59 2.30 -5.04
C ASP A 46 -10.63 3.42 -4.62
N VAL A 47 -9.56 3.61 -5.40
CA VAL A 47 -8.53 4.62 -5.11
C VAL A 47 -9.09 6.03 -5.07
N VAL A 48 -10.07 6.39 -5.91
CA VAL A 48 -10.69 7.73 -5.91
C VAL A 48 -11.45 7.94 -4.61
N SER A 49 -12.29 6.98 -4.20
CA SER A 49 -13.02 7.06 -2.94
C SER A 49 -12.09 7.06 -1.72
N ALA A 50 -10.96 6.34 -1.78
CA ALA A 50 -9.96 6.36 -0.72
C ALA A 50 -9.28 7.74 -0.59
N LEU A 51 -8.98 8.39 -1.72
CA LEU A 51 -8.41 9.73 -1.74
C LEU A 51 -9.37 10.78 -1.18
N GLU A 52 -10.67 10.70 -1.52
CA GLU A 52 -11.71 11.58 -0.97
C GLU A 52 -11.79 11.45 0.56
N LEU A 53 -11.87 10.22 1.08
CA LEU A 53 -11.92 9.97 2.52
C LEU A 53 -10.69 10.49 3.28
N LEU A 54 -9.50 10.38 2.69
CA LEU A 54 -8.28 10.89 3.31
C LEU A 54 -8.21 12.42 3.23
N SER A 55 -8.64 13.01 2.12
CA SER A 55 -8.69 14.46 1.96
C SER A 55 -9.66 15.12 2.94
N ASP A 56 -10.83 14.51 3.18
CA ASP A 56 -11.82 15.00 4.14
C ASP A 56 -11.29 15.01 5.59
N LEU A 57 -10.28 14.19 5.87
CA LEU A 57 -9.63 14.07 7.18
C LEU A 57 -8.30 14.81 7.27
N GLU A 58 -7.94 15.61 6.26
CA GLU A 58 -6.66 16.32 6.18
C GLU A 58 -5.46 15.35 6.30
N LEU A 59 -5.60 14.15 5.73
CA LEU A 59 -4.57 13.12 5.68
C LEU A 59 -3.93 13.04 4.29
N ASN A 60 -2.61 12.85 4.27
CA ASN A 60 -1.86 12.73 3.02
C ASN A 60 -1.88 11.29 2.52
N THR A 61 -2.07 11.10 1.21
CA THR A 61 -2.04 9.75 0.61
C THR A 61 -0.70 9.49 -0.06
N LYS A 62 -0.10 8.33 0.22
CA LYS A 62 1.16 7.92 -0.39
C LYS A 62 1.06 6.53 -1.02
N VAL A 63 1.05 6.47 -2.35
CA VAL A 63 1.08 5.19 -3.06
C VAL A 63 2.50 4.62 -3.01
N THR A 64 2.70 3.52 -2.29
CA THR A 64 4.02 2.87 -2.14
C THR A 64 4.27 1.79 -3.17
N GLY A 65 3.24 1.33 -3.87
CA GLY A 65 3.38 0.35 -4.94
C GLY A 65 2.05 -0.21 -5.43
N SER A 66 2.14 -1.29 -6.19
CA SER A 66 0.99 -1.98 -6.74
C SER A 66 1.23 -3.48 -6.80
N ALA A 67 0.24 -4.29 -6.41
CA ALA A 67 0.34 -5.74 -6.32
C ALA A 67 -0.81 -6.43 -7.06
N TYR A 68 -0.59 -7.63 -7.60
CA TYR A 68 -1.68 -8.44 -8.13
C TYR A 68 -2.51 -9.00 -6.97
N SER A 69 -3.84 -8.99 -7.13
CA SER A 69 -4.77 -9.53 -6.14
C SER A 69 -5.94 -10.21 -6.83
N GLN A 70 -6.23 -11.43 -6.43
CA GLN A 70 -7.46 -12.12 -6.86
C GLN A 70 -8.69 -11.66 -6.08
N GLN A 71 -8.49 -11.09 -4.87
CA GLN A 71 -9.55 -10.65 -3.99
C GLN A 71 -10.06 -9.25 -4.37
N PHE A 72 -9.16 -8.35 -4.76
CA PHE A 72 -9.48 -6.95 -5.01
C PHE A 72 -9.41 -6.62 -6.51
N PRO A 73 -10.46 -6.01 -7.10
CA PRO A 73 -10.44 -5.54 -8.48
C PRO A 73 -9.28 -4.56 -8.72
N LYS A 74 -8.93 -4.36 -10.00
CA LYS A 74 -7.94 -3.36 -10.39
C LYS A 74 -8.34 -1.98 -9.84
N ASN A 75 -7.35 -1.18 -9.46
CA ASN A 75 -7.51 0.17 -8.89
C ASN A 75 -8.19 0.23 -7.52
N HIS A 76 -8.22 -0.88 -6.78
CA HIS A 76 -8.67 -0.90 -5.39
C HIS A 76 -7.49 -0.99 -4.43
N VAL A 77 -7.63 -0.47 -3.22
CA VAL A 77 -6.59 -0.55 -2.19
C VAL A 77 -6.51 -1.97 -1.64
N THR A 78 -5.34 -2.60 -1.72
CA THR A 78 -5.08 -3.95 -1.21
C THR A 78 -4.51 -3.92 0.20
N PHE A 79 -3.84 -2.83 0.55
CA PHE A 79 -3.14 -2.65 1.80
C PHE A 79 -3.09 -1.18 2.14
N GLN A 80 -3.19 -0.88 3.43
CA GLN A 80 -2.95 0.43 3.99
C GLN A 80 -2.03 0.34 5.20
N ASP A 81 -1.28 1.41 5.43
CA ASP A 81 -0.56 1.64 6.67
C ASP A 81 -0.53 3.14 6.97
N PRO A 82 -0.94 3.60 8.15
CA PRO A 82 -1.37 2.81 9.32
C PRO A 82 -2.68 2.03 9.12
N GLU A 83 -2.91 1.04 9.99
CA GLU A 83 -4.12 0.22 9.96
C GLU A 83 -5.38 1.05 10.27
N ALA A 84 -6.53 0.58 9.80
CA ALA A 84 -7.80 1.23 10.04
C ALA A 84 -8.08 1.33 11.56
N GLY A 85 -8.59 2.48 12.00
CA GLY A 85 -8.81 2.77 13.42
C GLY A 85 -7.57 3.30 14.15
N SER A 86 -6.40 3.35 13.50
CA SER A 86 -5.22 4.00 14.10
C SER A 86 -5.45 5.49 14.29
N GLU A 87 -4.94 6.03 15.38
CA GLU A 87 -4.97 7.47 15.65
C GLU A 87 -3.64 8.09 15.22
N ILE A 88 -3.70 8.99 14.24
CA ILE A 88 -2.53 9.73 13.75
C ILE A 88 -2.80 11.22 13.72
N LYS A 89 -1.73 12.00 13.79
CA LYS A 89 -1.82 13.45 13.60
C LYS A 89 -2.35 13.76 12.20
N LYS A 90 -3.04 14.88 12.05
CA LYS A 90 -3.30 15.46 10.73
C LYS A 90 -2.00 15.69 9.94
N ASP A 91 -2.13 15.82 8.63
CA ASP A 91 -1.03 15.96 7.66
C ASP A 91 -0.06 14.76 7.58
N ARG A 92 -0.40 13.64 8.23
CA ARG A 92 0.41 12.43 8.17
C ARG A 92 0.09 11.60 6.93
N ASP A 93 1.12 10.92 6.43
CA ASP A 93 1.00 10.04 5.28
C ASP A 93 0.32 8.71 5.66
N VAL A 94 -0.71 8.36 4.90
CA VAL A 94 -1.27 7.00 4.83
C VAL A 94 -0.73 6.33 3.56
N ARG A 95 0.05 5.29 3.76
CA ARG A 95 0.67 4.48 2.70
C ARG A 95 -0.34 3.48 2.18
N ILE A 96 -0.50 3.40 0.86
CA ILE A 96 -1.41 2.45 0.23
C ILE A 96 -0.72 1.65 -0.89
N ILE A 97 -1.14 0.40 -1.05
CA ILE A 97 -0.81 -0.44 -2.21
C ILE A 97 -2.07 -0.65 -3.02
N ILE A 98 -1.95 -0.51 -4.34
CA ILE A 98 -3.08 -0.60 -5.27
C ILE A 98 -3.08 -1.95 -5.98
N SER A 99 -4.26 -2.55 -6.10
CA SER A 99 -4.48 -3.78 -6.85
C SER A 99 -4.26 -3.56 -8.35
N LYS A 100 -3.47 -4.43 -8.96
CA LYS A 100 -3.39 -4.62 -10.42
C LYS A 100 -4.52 -5.49 -10.97
N GLY A 101 -5.39 -6.01 -10.10
CA GLY A 101 -6.37 -7.05 -10.41
C GLY A 101 -5.76 -8.44 -10.37
N ALA A 102 -6.51 -9.42 -10.85
CA ALA A 102 -6.02 -10.79 -10.99
C ALA A 102 -4.83 -10.82 -11.97
N ARG A 103 -3.87 -11.71 -11.68
CA ARG A 103 -2.76 -11.95 -12.59
C ARG A 103 -3.29 -12.73 -13.78
N ASN A 104 -3.30 -12.11 -14.96
CA ASN A 104 -3.51 -12.85 -16.21
C ASN A 104 -2.20 -13.54 -16.57
N ILE A 105 -2.26 -14.86 -16.76
CA ILE A 105 -1.16 -15.68 -17.23
C ILE A 105 -1.56 -16.14 -18.63
N PHE A 106 -0.69 -15.89 -19.60
CA PHE A 106 -0.92 -16.34 -20.97
C PHE A 106 -0.52 -17.80 -21.12
N MET A 107 -1.29 -18.56 -21.88
CA MET A 107 -1.00 -19.96 -22.17
C MET A 107 0.22 -20.06 -23.09
N PRO A 108 1.32 -20.74 -22.69
CA PRO A 108 2.47 -20.99 -23.56
C PRO A 108 2.12 -21.94 -24.70
N ASN A 109 2.94 -21.94 -25.76
CA ASN A 109 2.81 -22.93 -26.82
C ASN A 109 3.51 -24.23 -26.41
N LEU A 110 2.71 -25.27 -26.17
CA LEU A 110 3.10 -26.61 -25.78
C LEU A 110 3.06 -27.59 -26.96
N ILE A 111 2.49 -27.20 -28.11
CA ILE A 111 2.33 -28.07 -29.27
C ILE A 111 3.69 -28.52 -29.79
N GLY A 112 3.85 -29.82 -29.99
CA GLY A 112 5.09 -30.43 -30.46
C GLY A 112 6.15 -30.65 -29.37
N LEU A 113 5.89 -30.27 -28.12
CA LEU A 113 6.75 -30.61 -26.99
C LEU A 113 6.41 -31.99 -26.42
N SER A 114 7.39 -32.64 -25.78
CA SER A 114 7.12 -33.83 -24.97
C SER A 114 6.28 -33.49 -23.74
N GLU A 115 5.49 -34.45 -23.22
CA GLU A 115 4.69 -34.26 -22.00
C GLU A 115 5.53 -33.74 -20.82
N GLN A 116 6.79 -34.19 -20.72
CA GLN A 116 7.71 -33.76 -19.68
C GLN A 116 8.13 -32.29 -19.83
N GLN A 117 8.50 -31.86 -21.05
CA GLN A 117 8.84 -30.46 -21.34
C GLN A 117 7.65 -29.54 -21.13
N ALA A 118 6.48 -29.95 -21.62
CA ALA A 118 5.25 -29.17 -21.45
C ALA A 118 4.94 -28.96 -19.96
N ARG A 119 5.10 -29.99 -19.12
CA ARG A 119 4.92 -29.87 -17.67
C ARG A 119 5.88 -28.87 -17.02
N MET A 120 7.16 -28.91 -17.36
CA MET A 120 8.15 -27.97 -16.79
C MET A 120 7.77 -26.52 -17.13
N ILE A 121 7.40 -26.26 -18.40
CA ILE A 121 6.97 -24.93 -18.84
C ILE A 121 5.69 -24.49 -18.13
N MET A 122 4.72 -25.38 -17.93
CA MET A 122 3.50 -25.06 -17.19
C MET A 122 3.81 -24.70 -15.72
N GLU A 123 4.65 -25.48 -15.05
CA GLU A 123 5.08 -25.23 -13.67
C GLU A 123 5.84 -23.90 -13.54
N GLU A 124 6.75 -23.59 -14.46
CA GLU A 124 7.47 -22.31 -14.51
C GLU A 124 6.55 -21.09 -14.66
N ASN A 125 5.38 -21.27 -15.28
CA ASN A 125 4.39 -20.22 -15.50
C ASN A 125 3.25 -20.24 -14.47
N ASP A 126 3.37 -21.00 -13.38
CA ASP A 126 2.32 -21.19 -12.37
C ASP A 126 1.00 -21.74 -12.95
N ILE A 127 1.07 -22.48 -14.07
CA ILE A 127 -0.09 -23.07 -14.76
C ILE A 127 -0.32 -24.48 -14.25
N SER A 128 -1.52 -24.72 -13.72
CA SER A 128 -1.92 -26.07 -13.27
C SER A 128 -2.25 -26.99 -14.45
N ARG A 129 -1.87 -28.27 -14.33
CA ARG A 129 -2.21 -29.29 -15.33
C ARG A 129 -3.73 -29.52 -15.38
N GLY A 130 -4.29 -29.46 -16.59
CA GLY A 130 -5.69 -29.80 -16.87
C GLY A 130 -5.92 -31.27 -17.20
N HIS A 131 -6.99 -31.55 -17.95
CA HIS A 131 -7.30 -32.90 -18.42
C HIS A 131 -6.35 -33.35 -19.54
N LEU A 132 -5.75 -34.54 -19.39
CA LEU A 132 -4.88 -35.13 -20.40
C LEU A 132 -5.64 -36.21 -21.18
N SER A 133 -5.83 -36.00 -22.47
CA SER A 133 -6.37 -37.01 -23.39
C SER A 133 -5.30 -37.49 -24.35
N ARG A 134 -5.32 -38.79 -24.66
CA ARG A 134 -4.38 -39.43 -25.58
C ARG A 134 -5.11 -39.80 -26.87
N THR A 135 -4.50 -39.48 -28.00
CA THR A 135 -5.02 -39.82 -29.32
C THR A 135 -3.90 -40.38 -30.19
N TYR A 136 -4.28 -41.11 -31.24
CA TYR A 136 -3.33 -41.57 -32.23
C TYR A 136 -3.11 -40.50 -33.30
N ASN A 137 -1.86 -40.16 -33.57
CA ASN A 137 -1.46 -39.28 -34.65
C ASN A 137 -0.25 -39.88 -35.37
N LYS A 138 -0.29 -39.95 -36.71
CA LYS A 138 0.78 -40.52 -37.53
C LYS A 138 1.94 -39.55 -37.76
N ALA A 139 1.72 -38.25 -37.61
CA ALA A 139 2.66 -37.18 -37.92
C ALA A 139 3.49 -36.70 -36.72
N ILE A 140 3.12 -37.09 -35.49
CA ILE A 140 3.75 -36.63 -34.25
C ILE A 140 4.26 -37.82 -33.45
N ASP A 141 5.45 -37.69 -32.88
CA ASP A 141 6.09 -38.71 -32.06
C ASP A 141 5.27 -39.04 -30.80
N LYS A 142 5.48 -40.26 -30.29
CA LYS A 142 4.82 -40.73 -29.07
C LYS A 142 5.10 -39.77 -27.91
N ASP A 143 4.08 -39.56 -27.06
CA ASP A 143 4.14 -38.73 -25.85
C ASP A 143 4.44 -37.22 -26.09
N HIS A 144 4.17 -36.74 -27.31
CA HIS A 144 4.21 -35.32 -27.65
C HIS A 144 2.80 -34.70 -27.71
N ILE A 145 2.71 -33.43 -27.38
CA ILE A 145 1.45 -32.68 -27.36
C ILE A 145 1.00 -32.37 -28.79
N VAL A 146 -0.15 -32.91 -29.17
CA VAL A 146 -0.77 -32.71 -30.50
C VAL A 146 -1.66 -31.47 -30.50
N VAL A 147 -2.38 -31.24 -29.39
CA VAL A 147 -3.35 -30.15 -29.22
C VAL A 147 -3.29 -29.68 -27.77
N GLN A 148 -3.48 -28.37 -27.56
CA GLN A 148 -3.66 -27.75 -26.26
C GLN A 148 -4.95 -26.92 -26.24
N ILE A 149 -5.58 -26.85 -25.08
CA ILE A 149 -6.72 -25.97 -24.80
C ILE A 149 -6.55 -25.46 -23.36
N PRO A 150 -6.56 -24.13 -23.12
CA PRO A 150 -6.59 -23.00 -24.06
C PRO A 150 -5.48 -22.98 -25.13
N ALA A 151 -5.70 -22.22 -26.22
CA ALA A 151 -4.71 -22.04 -27.28
C ALA A 151 -3.55 -21.14 -26.81
N ALA A 152 -2.42 -21.18 -27.52
CA ALA A 152 -1.26 -20.37 -27.13
C ALA A 152 -1.58 -18.87 -27.23
N GLY A 153 -1.28 -18.11 -26.18
CA GLY A 153 -1.54 -16.68 -26.06
C GLY A 153 -2.93 -16.31 -25.54
N GLU A 154 -3.79 -17.28 -25.23
CA GLU A 154 -5.04 -17.07 -24.47
C GLU A 154 -4.79 -16.94 -22.96
#